data_AF-A0A7S4ID38-F1
#
_entry.id   AF-A0A7S4ID38-F1
#
_cell.length_a   1.000
_cell.length_b   1.000
_cell.length_c   1.000
_cell.angle_alpha   90.00
_cell.angle_beta   90.00
_cell.angle_gamma   90.00
#
_symmetry.space_group_name_H-M   'P 1'
#
loop_
_entity.id
_entity.type
_entity.pdbx_description
1 polymer ?
#
loop_
_entity_poly.entity_id
_entity_poly.type
_entity_poly.pdbx_seq_one_letter_code
_entity_poly.pdbx_strand_id
1 'polypeptide(L)'
;VLWFAISMIDYIFRKKWPQLQPQHRATIREFLFQFLRARHYHVPDYVSNSLGNLIVRIAIRDWPHEDSNFLSKLLDTLKDQTTCKTGLLLIRQMADEFEPSSIKLLPEEKDRAVLNIKKNLPLVLNTLRGFLEHQFTFVKDGEFSSEAAQDHSLLALEALLQFLGWIPMNEVLNPTLMDVLFKYIHLHNDETSLVAF
;
A
#
# COMPACT_ATOMS: atom_id res chain seq x y z
N VAL A 1 -11.99 22.69 -3.06
CA VAL A 1 -11.96 22.72 -1.58
C VAL A 1 -11.19 21.54 -0.98
N LEU A 2 -11.54 20.28 -1.29
CA LEU A 2 -10.86 19.08 -0.75
C LEU A 2 -9.34 19.08 -0.98
N TRP A 3 -8.88 19.43 -2.18
CA TRP A 3 -7.45 19.55 -2.48
C TRP A 3 -6.73 20.57 -1.60
N PHE A 4 -7.36 21.73 -1.37
CA PHE A 4 -6.81 22.76 -0.50
C PHE A 4 -6.75 22.31 0.96
N ALA A 5 -7.74 21.55 1.42
CA ALA A 5 -7.73 20.98 2.77
C ALA A 5 -6.55 20.01 2.95
N ILE A 6 -6.32 19.10 2.00
CA ILE A 6 -5.17 18.17 2.03
C ILE A 6 -3.85 18.95 1.99
N SER A 7 -3.75 19.95 1.12
CA SER A 7 -2.57 20.81 1.01
C SER A 7 -2.26 21.54 2.32
N MET A 8 -3.30 21.95 3.06
CA MET A 8 -3.14 22.59 4.37
C MET A 8 -2.62 21.60 5.42
N ILE A 9 -3.13 20.37 5.43
CA ILE A 9 -2.65 19.32 6.36
C ILE A 9 -1.21 18.93 6.01
N ASP A 10 -0.88 18.81 4.74
CA ASP A 10 0.49 18.56 4.30
C ASP A 10 1.45 19.72 4.63
N TYR A 11 0.96 20.97 4.61
CA TYR A 11 1.73 22.11 5.14
C TYR A 11 1.98 21.98 6.65
N ILE A 12 0.95 21.64 7.43
CA ILE A 12 1.07 21.40 8.88
C ILE A 12 2.08 20.28 9.13
N PHE A 13 1.99 19.18 8.39
CA PHE A 13 2.95 18.08 8.48
C PHE A 13 4.40 18.56 8.21
N ARG A 14 4.62 19.30 7.12
CA ARG A 14 5.96 19.77 6.74
C ARG A 14 6.56 20.80 7.68
N LYS A 15 5.74 21.68 8.28
CA LYS A 15 6.23 22.86 9.01
C LYS A 15 6.05 22.80 10.52
N LYS A 16 5.05 22.05 10.99
CA LYS A 16 4.57 22.12 12.37
C LYS A 16 4.49 20.75 13.06
N TRP A 17 4.59 19.63 12.34
CA TRP A 17 4.48 18.29 12.93
C TRP A 17 5.34 18.08 14.19
N PRO A 18 6.64 18.45 14.22
CA PRO A 18 7.48 18.24 15.40
C PRO A 18 7.08 19.12 16.60
N GLN A 19 6.35 20.22 16.35
CA GLN A 19 5.90 21.17 17.36
C GLN A 19 4.54 20.77 17.96
N LEU A 20 3.85 19.80 17.34
CA LEU A 20 2.58 19.32 17.83
C LEU A 20 2.78 18.34 19.00
N GLN A 21 1.94 18.48 20.02
CA GLN A 21 1.90 17.52 21.11
C GLN A 21 1.59 16.10 20.59
N PRO A 22 2.17 15.05 21.19
CA PRO A 22 1.96 13.66 20.76
C PRO A 22 0.48 13.27 20.61
N GLN A 23 -0.38 13.73 21.53
CA GLN A 23 -1.81 13.47 21.48
C GLN A 23 -2.47 14.04 20.22
N HIS A 24 -2.16 15.29 19.85
CA HIS A 24 -2.68 15.90 18.62
C HIS A 24 -2.17 15.18 17.36
N ARG A 25 -0.89 14.77 17.36
CA ARG A 25 -0.35 13.97 16.25
C ARG A 25 -1.10 12.64 16.10
N ALA A 26 -1.36 11.95 17.21
CA ALA A 26 -2.14 10.71 17.22
C ALA A 26 -3.57 10.91 16.70
N THR A 27 -4.26 11.96 17.17
CA THR A 27 -5.61 12.31 16.67
C THR A 27 -5.62 12.59 15.17
N ILE A 28 -4.63 13.33 14.66
CA ILE A 28 -4.55 13.61 13.22
C ILE A 28 -4.30 12.32 12.43
N ARG A 29 -3.35 11.46 12.86
CA ARG A 29 -3.08 10.17 12.19
C ARG A 29 -4.35 9.32 12.10
N GLU A 30 -5.04 9.16 13.22
CA GLU A 30 -6.25 8.35 13.28
C GLU A 30 -7.36 8.94 12.42
N PHE A 31 -7.57 10.26 12.47
CA PHE A 31 -8.55 10.94 11.65
C PHE A 31 -8.30 10.74 10.15
N LEU A 32 -7.06 10.92 9.68
CA LEU A 32 -6.73 10.77 8.26
C LEU A 32 -6.97 9.33 7.79
N PHE A 33 -6.53 8.34 8.59
CA PHE A 33 -6.70 6.93 8.28
C PHE A 33 -8.19 6.54 8.24
N GLN A 34 -8.96 6.91 9.27
CA GLN A 34 -10.40 6.65 9.33
C GLN A 34 -11.16 7.37 8.21
N PHE A 35 -10.79 8.60 7.88
CA PHE A 35 -11.42 9.34 6.79
C PHE A 35 -11.22 8.64 5.46
N LEU A 36 -9.98 8.23 5.15
CA LEU A 36 -9.68 7.49 3.92
C LEU A 36 -10.45 6.16 3.91
N ARG A 37 -10.38 5.38 5.00
CA ARG A 37 -11.07 4.08 5.11
C ARG A 37 -12.59 4.19 5.01
N ALA A 38 -13.21 5.20 5.61
CA ALA A 38 -14.67 5.34 5.62
C ALA A 38 -15.24 5.95 4.33
N ARG A 39 -14.45 6.76 3.61
CA ARG A 39 -14.95 7.55 2.46
C ARG A 39 -14.33 7.20 1.12
N HIS A 40 -13.50 6.16 1.05
CA HIS A 40 -12.78 5.77 -0.16
C HIS A 40 -13.64 5.64 -1.43
N TYR A 41 -14.92 5.26 -1.34
CA TYR A 41 -15.85 5.22 -2.48
C TYR A 41 -16.48 6.57 -2.85
N HIS A 42 -16.41 7.58 -1.98
CA HIS A 42 -17.08 8.86 -2.13
C HIS A 42 -16.13 10.02 -2.43
N VAL A 43 -14.83 9.81 -2.34
CA VAL A 43 -13.82 10.80 -2.69
C VAL A 43 -13.17 10.45 -4.03
N PRO A 44 -12.86 11.46 -4.88
CA PRO A 44 -12.16 11.21 -6.14
C PRO A 44 -10.79 10.56 -5.93
N ASP A 45 -10.31 9.76 -6.89
CA ASP A 45 -9.04 9.05 -6.78
C ASP A 45 -7.84 9.97 -6.49
N TYR A 46 -7.81 11.18 -7.07
CA TYR A 46 -6.73 12.14 -6.79
C TYR A 46 -6.68 12.56 -5.30
N VAL A 47 -7.83 12.58 -4.62
CA VAL A 47 -7.93 12.84 -3.17
C VAL A 47 -7.41 11.65 -2.39
N SER A 48 -7.88 10.44 -2.70
CA SER A 48 -7.44 9.20 -2.06
C SER A 48 -5.93 9.01 -2.20
N ASN A 49 -5.40 9.21 -3.41
CA ASN A 49 -3.98 9.16 -3.71
C ASN A 49 -3.19 10.21 -2.91
N SER A 50 -3.61 11.47 -2.92
CA SER A 50 -2.88 12.50 -2.16
C SER A 50 -2.94 12.28 -0.65
N LEU A 51 -4.06 11.79 -0.13
CA LEU A 51 -4.24 11.53 1.29
C LEU A 51 -3.43 10.32 1.74
N GLY A 52 -3.44 9.24 0.95
CA GLY A 52 -2.66 8.05 1.24
C GLY A 52 -1.14 8.32 1.22
N ASN A 53 -0.63 9.11 0.27
CA ASN A 53 0.77 9.57 0.29
C ASN A 53 1.09 10.33 1.57
N LEU A 54 0.19 11.22 2.00
CA LEU A 54 0.37 11.97 3.24
C LEU A 54 0.37 11.05 4.48
N ILE A 55 -0.53 10.08 4.56
CA ILE A 55 -0.59 9.07 5.63
C ILE A 55 0.73 8.30 5.71
N VAL A 56 1.21 7.79 4.57
CA VAL A 56 2.47 7.04 4.51
C VAL A 56 3.67 7.93 4.86
N ARG A 57 3.71 9.18 4.38
CA ARG A 57 4.77 10.14 4.73
C ARG A 57 4.81 10.47 6.22
N ILE A 58 3.65 10.56 6.88
CA ILE A 58 3.59 10.68 8.33
C ILE A 58 4.14 9.42 8.99
N ALA A 59 3.78 8.24 8.49
CA ALA A 59 4.26 6.96 9.02
C ALA A 59 5.78 6.80 8.88
N ILE A 60 6.41 7.22 7.79
CA ILE A 60 7.88 7.21 7.63
C ILE A 60 8.59 7.91 8.80
N ARG A 61 7.97 8.97 9.34
CA ARG A 61 8.51 9.72 10.48
C ARG A 61 8.18 9.06 11.82
N ASP A 62 6.93 8.65 12.00
CA ASP A 62 6.37 8.31 13.30
C ASP A 62 6.41 6.79 13.63
N TRP A 63 6.45 5.92 12.62
CA TRP A 63 6.52 4.47 12.79
C TRP A 63 7.97 4.01 13.05
N PRO A 64 8.23 3.11 14.01
CA PRO A 64 7.28 2.37 14.86
C PRO A 64 7.02 2.96 16.25
N HIS A 65 7.70 4.03 16.65
CA HIS A 65 7.67 4.49 18.05
C HIS A 65 6.36 5.22 18.41
N GLU A 66 5.90 6.12 17.55
CA GLU A 66 4.74 6.99 17.79
C GLU A 66 3.45 6.43 17.18
N ASP A 67 3.56 5.49 16.22
CA ASP A 67 2.44 4.81 15.56
C ASP A 67 2.76 3.33 15.36
N SER A 68 2.89 2.59 16.45
CA SER A 68 3.33 1.17 16.44
C SER A 68 2.40 0.23 15.68
N ASN A 69 1.11 0.58 15.56
CA ASN A 69 0.10 -0.21 14.85
C ASN A 69 -0.12 0.26 13.39
N PHE A 70 0.69 1.17 12.85
CA PHE A 70 0.55 1.65 11.47
C PHE A 70 0.46 0.50 10.46
N LEU A 71 1.45 -0.40 10.49
CA LEU A 71 1.53 -1.49 9.53
C LEU A 71 0.40 -2.50 9.71
N SER A 72 0.04 -2.85 10.95
CA SER A 72 -1.07 -3.79 11.20
C SER A 72 -2.40 -3.21 10.73
N LYS A 73 -2.71 -1.94 11.04
CA LYS A 73 -3.92 -1.25 10.54
C LYS A 73 -4.02 -1.30 9.02
N LEU A 74 -2.91 -1.06 8.33
CA LEU A 74 -2.83 -1.08 6.87
C LEU A 74 -3.05 -2.49 6.32
N LEU A 75 -2.40 -3.51 6.87
CA LEU A 75 -2.55 -4.90 6.44
C LEU A 75 -3.95 -5.47 6.75
N ASP A 76 -4.57 -5.06 7.85
CA ASP A 76 -5.94 -5.45 8.19
C ASP A 76 -6.94 -4.79 7.24
N THR A 77 -6.69 -3.54 6.82
CA THR A 77 -7.49 -2.84 5.81
C THR A 77 -7.42 -3.54 4.44
N LEU A 78 -6.26 -4.11 4.09
CA LEU A 78 -6.10 -4.94 2.88
C LEU A 78 -6.94 -6.22 2.92
N LYS A 79 -7.02 -6.88 4.08
CA LYS A 79 -7.70 -8.17 4.24
C LYS A 79 -9.22 -8.05 4.26
N ASP A 80 -9.76 -6.89 4.62
CA ASP A 80 -11.18 -6.59 4.62
C ASP A 80 -11.69 -6.38 3.18
N GLN A 81 -12.64 -7.20 2.74
CA GLN A 81 -13.20 -7.19 1.38
C GLN A 81 -13.76 -5.83 0.97
N THR A 82 -14.23 -5.04 1.93
CA THR A 82 -14.82 -3.72 1.65
C THR A 82 -13.77 -2.63 1.51
N THR A 83 -12.60 -2.79 2.13
CA THR A 83 -11.56 -1.75 2.15
C THR A 83 -10.27 -2.17 1.46
N CYS A 84 -10.24 -3.35 0.85
CA CYS A 84 -9.03 -3.93 0.25
C CYS A 84 -8.38 -3.01 -0.78
N LYS A 85 -9.16 -2.34 -1.64
CA LYS A 85 -8.67 -1.33 -2.59
C LYS A 85 -7.90 -0.20 -1.89
N THR A 86 -8.40 0.27 -0.75
CA THR A 86 -7.71 1.29 0.07
C THR A 86 -6.44 0.73 0.70
N GLY A 87 -6.47 -0.51 1.18
CA GLY A 87 -5.28 -1.21 1.69
C GLY A 87 -4.20 -1.34 0.62
N LEU A 88 -4.57 -1.79 -0.59
CA LEU A 88 -3.67 -1.89 -1.74
C LEU A 88 -3.07 -0.54 -2.14
N LEU A 89 -3.91 0.50 -2.20
CA LEU A 89 -3.45 1.86 -2.44
C LEU A 89 -2.37 2.28 -1.43
N LEU A 90 -2.62 2.07 -0.13
CA LEU A 90 -1.66 2.43 0.91
C LEU A 90 -0.38 1.61 0.84
N ILE A 91 -0.45 0.31 0.48
CA ILE A 91 0.75 -0.52 0.29
C ILE A 91 1.58 -0.05 -0.91
N ARG A 92 0.92 0.29 -2.02
CA ARG A 92 1.56 0.85 -3.22
C ARG A 92 2.30 2.15 -2.85
N GLN A 93 1.61 3.06 -2.18
CA GLN A 93 2.21 4.31 -1.71
C GLN A 93 3.33 4.08 -0.69
N MET A 94 3.21 3.04 0.14
CA MET A 94 4.28 2.61 1.04
C MET A 94 5.52 2.17 0.26
N ALA A 95 5.36 1.41 -0.83
CA ALA A 95 6.48 1.02 -1.69
C ALA A 95 7.18 2.24 -2.30
N ASP A 96 6.43 3.23 -2.79
CA ASP A 96 6.98 4.45 -3.40
C ASP A 96 7.65 5.41 -2.37
N GLU A 97 6.97 5.71 -1.27
CA GLU A 97 7.42 6.75 -0.33
C GLU A 97 8.56 6.24 0.58
N PHE A 98 8.63 4.93 0.85
CA PHE A 98 9.76 4.34 1.59
C PHE A 98 11.00 4.10 0.71
N GLU A 99 10.91 4.34 -0.60
CA GLU A 99 12.09 4.33 -1.45
C GLU A 99 13.13 5.32 -0.90
N PRO A 100 14.40 4.92 -0.74
CA PRO A 100 15.43 5.79 -0.18
C PRO A 100 15.56 7.15 -0.90
N SER A 101 15.30 7.23 -2.20
CA SER A 101 15.37 8.47 -2.97
C SER A 101 14.19 9.43 -2.68
N SER A 102 13.04 8.89 -2.28
CA SER A 102 11.79 9.61 -1.99
C SER A 102 11.78 10.23 -0.59
N ILE A 103 12.51 9.66 0.37
CA ILE A 103 12.50 10.09 1.78
C ILE A 103 13.21 11.44 1.96
N LYS A 104 12.44 12.48 2.30
CA LYS A 104 12.91 13.85 2.56
C LYS A 104 13.16 14.13 4.06
N LEU A 105 13.91 13.24 4.71
CA LEU A 105 14.31 13.36 6.12
C LEU A 105 15.83 13.48 6.25
N LEU A 106 16.32 13.74 7.47
CA LEU A 106 17.74 13.69 7.76
C LEU A 106 18.29 12.25 7.56
N PRO A 107 19.58 12.06 7.25
CA PRO A 107 20.15 10.76 6.94
C PRO A 107 19.84 9.67 7.97
N GLU A 108 20.00 9.97 9.27
CA GLU A 108 19.75 9.01 10.34
C GLU A 108 18.27 8.58 10.44
N GLU A 109 17.35 9.53 10.25
CA GLU A 109 15.91 9.25 10.27
C GLU A 109 15.48 8.44 9.04
N LYS A 110 16.08 8.72 7.89
CA LYS A 110 15.88 7.99 6.65
C LYS A 110 16.36 6.55 6.79
N ASP A 111 17.58 6.34 7.28
CA ASP A 111 18.15 5.00 7.44
C ASP A 111 17.32 4.15 8.40
N ARG A 112 16.84 4.76 9.50
CA ARG A 112 15.90 4.13 10.42
C ARG A 112 14.61 3.71 9.71
N ALA A 113 13.98 4.60 8.94
CA ALA A 113 12.73 4.32 8.24
C ALA A 113 12.88 3.18 7.22
N VAL A 114 13.95 3.22 6.41
CA VAL A 114 14.26 2.16 5.43
C VAL A 114 14.54 0.83 6.12
N LEU A 115 15.30 0.83 7.22
CA LEU A 115 15.55 -0.39 7.99
C LEU A 115 14.25 -0.98 8.57
N ASN A 116 13.33 -0.13 9.02
CA ASN A 116 12.06 -0.57 9.59
C ASN A 116 11.17 -1.27 8.55
N ILE A 117 11.05 -0.72 7.35
CA ILE A 117 10.28 -1.38 6.29
C ILE A 117 10.95 -2.68 5.84
N LYS A 118 12.28 -2.71 5.69
CA LYS A 118 13.01 -3.95 5.34
C LYS A 118 12.78 -5.07 6.35
N LYS A 119 12.82 -4.76 7.65
CA LYS A 119 12.52 -5.75 8.71
C LYS A 119 11.11 -6.32 8.62
N ASN A 120 10.15 -5.53 8.15
CA ASN A 120 8.74 -5.93 8.06
C ASN A 120 8.34 -6.38 6.65
N LEU A 121 9.26 -6.34 5.69
CA LEU A 121 9.01 -6.68 4.30
C LEU A 121 8.49 -8.12 4.13
N PRO A 122 9.02 -9.15 4.83
CA PRO A 122 8.47 -10.50 4.71
C PRO A 122 6.98 -10.57 5.05
N LEU A 123 6.52 -9.81 6.04
CA LEU A 123 5.11 -9.75 6.41
C LEU A 123 4.25 -9.09 5.32
N VAL A 124 4.72 -7.98 4.76
CA VAL A 124 4.04 -7.28 3.65
C VAL A 124 3.93 -8.18 2.43
N LEU A 125 5.04 -8.78 1.99
CA LEU A 125 5.09 -9.65 0.82
C LEU A 125 4.24 -10.92 1.01
N ASN A 126 4.28 -11.54 2.19
CA ASN A 126 3.43 -12.70 2.49
C ASN A 126 1.94 -12.33 2.45
N THR A 127 1.58 -11.13 2.89
CA THR A 127 0.19 -10.65 2.86
C THR A 127 -0.25 -10.37 1.43
N LEU A 128 0.58 -9.70 0.61
CA LEU A 128 0.31 -9.47 -0.82
C LEU A 128 0.21 -10.78 -1.60
N ARG A 129 1.10 -11.75 -1.33
CA ARG A 129 1.02 -13.09 -1.95
C ARG A 129 -0.31 -13.75 -1.64
N GLY A 130 -0.68 -13.86 -0.35
CA GLY A 130 -1.93 -14.50 0.05
C GLY A 130 -3.16 -13.77 -0.52
N PHE A 131 -3.09 -12.45 -0.62
CA PHE A 131 -4.12 -11.65 -1.28
C PHE A 131 -4.22 -12.00 -2.78
N LEU A 132 -3.11 -12.04 -3.51
CA LEU A 132 -3.08 -12.39 -4.93
C LEU A 132 -3.56 -13.81 -5.20
N GLU A 133 -3.23 -14.78 -4.34
CA GLU A 133 -3.74 -16.15 -4.44
C GLU A 133 -5.25 -16.21 -4.27
N HIS A 134 -5.78 -15.45 -3.31
CA HIS A 134 -7.22 -15.33 -3.09
C HIS A 134 -7.90 -14.65 -4.28
N GLN A 135 -7.37 -13.54 -4.81
CA GLN A 135 -7.97 -12.89 -5.98
C GLN A 135 -7.92 -13.77 -7.23
N PHE A 136 -6.85 -14.57 -7.40
CA PHE A 136 -6.68 -15.44 -8.55
C PHE A 136 -7.82 -16.44 -8.71
N THR A 137 -8.40 -16.96 -7.61
CA THR A 137 -9.54 -17.89 -7.69
C THR A 137 -10.76 -17.21 -8.29
N PHE A 138 -11.08 -15.97 -7.88
CA PHE A 138 -12.22 -15.23 -8.45
C PHE A 138 -12.01 -14.88 -9.92
N VAL A 139 -10.77 -14.54 -10.30
CA VAL A 139 -10.45 -14.21 -11.70
C VAL A 139 -10.57 -15.45 -12.57
N LYS A 140 -10.03 -16.59 -12.13
CA LYS A 140 -10.06 -17.85 -12.88
C LYS A 140 -11.47 -18.42 -13.05
N ASP A 141 -12.30 -18.34 -11.99
CA ASP A 141 -13.62 -18.97 -11.98
C ASP A 141 -14.67 -18.16 -12.77
N GLY A 142 -14.30 -17.01 -13.34
CA GLY A 142 -15.12 -16.25 -14.29
C GLY A 142 -16.39 -15.63 -13.69
N GLU A 143 -16.42 -15.41 -12.37
CA GLU A 143 -17.58 -14.84 -11.68
C GLU A 143 -17.79 -13.36 -12.06
N PHE A 144 -19.01 -12.84 -11.88
CA PHE A 144 -19.36 -11.42 -12.10
C PHE A 144 -18.51 -10.45 -11.24
N SER A 145 -17.85 -10.98 -10.21
CA SER A 145 -16.83 -10.34 -9.34
C SER A 145 -15.44 -10.20 -9.99
N SER A 146 -15.22 -10.72 -11.20
CA SER A 146 -13.91 -10.83 -11.85
C SER A 146 -13.30 -9.47 -12.20
N GLU A 147 -14.07 -8.47 -12.63
CA GLU A 147 -13.53 -7.15 -12.98
C GLU A 147 -12.88 -6.45 -11.76
N ALA A 148 -13.57 -6.45 -10.62
CA ALA A 148 -13.01 -5.92 -9.38
C ALA A 148 -11.81 -6.75 -8.88
N ALA A 149 -11.86 -8.08 -9.04
CA ALA A 149 -10.75 -8.95 -8.68
C ALA A 149 -9.52 -8.69 -9.56
N GLN A 150 -9.70 -8.46 -10.87
CA GLN A 150 -8.64 -8.08 -11.80
C GLN A 150 -8.01 -6.74 -11.42
N ASP A 151 -8.82 -5.72 -11.16
CA ASP A 151 -8.36 -4.40 -10.71
C ASP A 151 -7.55 -4.50 -9.41
N HIS A 152 -8.03 -5.28 -8.44
CA HIS A 152 -7.33 -5.51 -7.19
C HIS A 152 -6.01 -6.27 -7.38
N SER A 153 -5.99 -7.28 -8.26
CA SER A 153 -4.77 -8.01 -8.61
C SER A 153 -3.76 -7.10 -9.29
N LEU A 154 -4.18 -6.22 -10.19
CA LEU A 154 -3.31 -5.23 -10.84
C LEU A 154 -2.67 -4.30 -9.81
N LEU A 155 -3.46 -3.72 -8.90
CA LEU A 155 -2.92 -2.85 -7.84
C LEU A 155 -1.94 -3.57 -6.91
N ALA A 156 -2.19 -4.84 -6.61
CA ALA A 156 -1.27 -5.66 -5.80
C ALA A 156 0.05 -5.95 -6.55
N LEU A 157 -0.02 -6.25 -7.85
CA LEU A 157 1.15 -6.47 -8.69
C LEU A 157 1.96 -5.18 -8.89
N GLU A 158 1.31 -4.03 -9.07
CA GLU A 158 1.95 -2.72 -9.12
C GLU A 158 2.72 -2.42 -7.82
N ALA A 159 2.11 -2.68 -6.67
CA ALA A 159 2.78 -2.49 -5.38
C ALA A 159 4.01 -3.40 -5.24
N LEU A 160 3.92 -4.67 -5.67
CA LEU A 160 5.07 -5.58 -5.71
C LEU A 160 6.18 -5.06 -6.64
N LEU A 161 5.81 -4.57 -7.83
CA LEU A 161 6.75 -4.02 -8.80
C LEU A 161 7.51 -2.82 -8.22
N GLN A 162 6.81 -1.93 -7.50
CA GLN A 162 7.43 -0.77 -6.86
C GLN A 162 8.43 -1.18 -5.77
N PHE A 163 8.10 -2.20 -4.95
CA PHE A 163 9.06 -2.74 -3.98
C PHE A 163 10.30 -3.33 -4.67
N LEU A 164 10.12 -4.04 -5.79
CA LEU A 164 11.22 -4.57 -6.59
C LEU A 164 12.10 -3.48 -7.21
N GLY A 165 11.60 -2.25 -7.34
CA GLY A 165 12.35 -1.12 -7.89
C GLY A 165 13.56 -0.70 -7.05
N TRP A 166 13.53 -0.91 -5.74
CA TRP A 166 14.59 -0.43 -4.84
C TRP A 166 15.01 -1.42 -3.74
N ILE A 167 14.28 -2.52 -3.56
CA ILE A 167 14.67 -3.59 -2.64
C ILE A 167 15.52 -4.62 -3.39
N PRO A 168 16.63 -5.11 -2.80
CA PRO A 168 17.41 -6.20 -3.39
C PRO A 168 16.55 -7.41 -3.74
N MET A 169 16.69 -7.93 -4.96
CA MET A 169 15.84 -9.01 -5.48
C MET A 169 15.86 -10.27 -4.59
N ASN A 170 16.98 -10.58 -3.94
CA ASN A 170 17.11 -11.71 -3.03
C ASN A 170 16.30 -11.58 -1.73
N GLU A 171 15.86 -10.37 -1.37
CA GLU A 171 14.99 -10.13 -0.22
C GLU A 171 13.50 -10.25 -0.59
N VAL A 172 13.15 -10.08 -1.88
CA VAL A 172 11.76 -10.06 -2.37
C VAL A 172 11.37 -11.37 -3.06
N LEU A 173 12.22 -11.85 -3.97
CA LEU A 173 11.94 -13.02 -4.81
C LEU A 173 12.20 -14.30 -4.01
N ASN A 174 11.13 -15.04 -3.77
CA ASN A 174 11.17 -16.39 -3.22
C ASN A 174 10.30 -17.31 -4.09
N PRO A 175 10.49 -18.65 -4.02
CA PRO A 175 9.75 -19.59 -4.86
C PRO A 175 8.23 -19.42 -4.79
N THR A 176 7.68 -19.18 -3.59
CA THR A 176 6.23 -19.04 -3.41
C THR A 176 5.66 -17.78 -4.09
N LEU A 177 6.40 -16.68 -4.10
CA LEU A 177 6.00 -15.48 -4.83
C LEU A 177 6.07 -15.71 -6.34
N MET A 178 7.14 -16.39 -6.80
CA MET A 178 7.29 -16.74 -8.22
C MET A 178 6.15 -17.63 -8.69
N ASP A 179 5.76 -18.66 -7.92
CA ASP A 179 4.63 -19.53 -8.26
C ASP A 179 3.34 -18.73 -8.49
N VAL A 180 3.06 -17.73 -7.65
CA VAL A 180 1.89 -16.86 -7.81
C VAL A 180 2.00 -15.98 -9.06
N LEU A 181 3.15 -15.35 -9.29
CA LEU A 181 3.37 -14.54 -10.49
C LEU A 181 3.19 -15.37 -11.77
N PHE A 182 3.73 -16.58 -11.79
CA PHE A 182 3.59 -17.49 -12.93
C PHE A 182 2.13 -17.94 -13.14
N LYS A 183 1.32 -18.12 -12.09
CA LYS A 183 -0.12 -18.38 -12.23
C LYS A 183 -0.81 -17.26 -13.03
N TYR A 184 -0.51 -15.99 -12.70
CA TYR A 184 -1.08 -14.83 -13.42
C TYR A 184 -0.58 -14.71 -14.86
N ILE A 185 0.67 -15.10 -15.16
CA ILE A 185 1.17 -15.13 -16.55
C ILE A 185 0.42 -16.18 -17.38
N HIS A 186 0.18 -17.37 -16.81
CA HIS A 186 -0.51 -18.45 -17.52
C HIS A 186 -2.01 -18.21 -17.69
N LEU A 187 -2.61 -17.34 -16.88
CA LEU A 187 -4.02 -16.94 -17.01
C LEU A 187 -4.33 -16.44 -18.44
N HIS A 188 -3.41 -15.69 -19.05
CA HIS A 188 -3.59 -15.18 -20.42
C HIS A 188 -3.44 -16.27 -21.50
N ASN A 189 -2.68 -17.32 -21.21
CA ASN A 189 -2.43 -18.42 -22.16
C ASN A 189 -3.61 -19.40 -22.21
N ASP A 190 -4.35 -19.57 -21.12
CA ASP A 190 -5.52 -20.46 -21.09
C ASP A 190 -6.73 -19.87 -21.87
N GLU A 191 -6.92 -18.54 -21.87
CA GLU A 191 -7.96 -17.89 -22.69
C GLU A 191 -7.65 -17.95 -24.19
N THR A 192 -6.37 -17.86 -24.58
CA THR A 192 -5.95 -17.95 -25.99
C THR A 192 -5.93 -19.39 -26.51
N SER A 193 -5.84 -20.39 -25.63
CA SER A 193 -5.91 -21.81 -25.99
C SER A 193 -7.32 -22.28 -26.39
N LEU A 194 -8.36 -21.48 -26.14
CA LEU A 194 -9.75 -21.77 -26.55
C LEU A 194 -10.14 -21.17 -27.92
N VAL A 195 -9.25 -20.41 -28.57
CA VAL A 195 -9.53 -19.72 -29.85
C VAL A 195 -8.75 -20.30 -31.04
N ALA A 196 -7.97 -21.37 -30.82
CA ALA A 196 -7.31 -22.09 -31.90
C ALA A 196 -8.11 -23.35 -32.31
N PHE A 197 -9.20 -23.14 -33.07
CA PHE A 197 -9.79 -24.16 -33.95
C PHE A 197 -9.42 -23.84 -35.41
#